data_AF-A0A1G2VQ30-F1
#
_entry.id   AF-A0A1G2VQ30-F1
#
_cell.length_a   1.000
_cell.length_b   1.000
_cell.length_c   1.000
_cell.angle_alpha   90.00
_cell.angle_beta   90.00
_cell.angle_gamma   90.00
#
_symmetry.space_group_name_H-M   'P 1'
#
loop_
_entity.id
_entity.type
_entity.pdbx_description
1 polymer ?
#
loop_
_entity_poly.entity_id
_entity_poly.type
_entity_poly.pdbx_seq_one_letter_code
_entity_poly.pdbx_strand_id
1 'polypeptide(L)'
;MKFQVPQFIETETKIVGPLTWKQFIWVAIGVGLLLMIIRFLTGFWLIFVSIIIIAIFGALAFLRIEEMALIEYLMKALSYTFGPKKYLFKKDQNTNY
;
A
#
# COMPACT_ATOMS: atom_id res chain seq x y z
N MET A 1 1.17 8.06 39.01
CA MET A 1 1.08 8.71 37.67
C MET A 1 1.47 7.67 36.63
N LYS A 2 0.57 7.31 35.71
CA LYS A 2 0.93 6.40 34.61
C LYS A 2 1.50 7.26 33.49
N PHE A 3 2.80 7.10 33.23
CA PHE A 3 3.44 7.75 32.09
C PHE A 3 2.91 7.10 30.80
N GLN A 4 2.33 7.90 29.93
CA GLN A 4 1.98 7.46 28.59
C GLN A 4 3.28 7.39 27.81
N VAL A 5 3.80 6.18 27.64
CA VAL A 5 5.02 5.95 26.86
C VAL A 5 4.74 6.42 25.42
N PRO A 6 5.54 7.34 24.86
CA PRO A 6 5.38 7.73 23.47
C PRO A 6 5.54 6.49 22.60
N GLN A 7 4.48 6.12 21.89
CA GLN A 7 4.58 5.12 20.84
C GLN A 7 5.10 5.85 19.61
N PHE A 8 6.42 5.93 19.48
CA PHE A 8 7.05 6.34 18.23
C PHE A 8 6.75 5.27 17.18
N ILE A 9 5.65 5.43 16.46
CA ILE A 9 5.44 4.69 15.22
C ILE A 9 6.53 5.19 14.29
N GLU A 10 7.49 4.32 13.97
CA GLU A 10 8.62 4.63 13.09
C GLU A 10 8.06 5.17 11.77
N THR A 11 8.11 6.49 11.62
CA THR A 11 7.65 7.14 10.41
C THR A 11 8.70 6.83 9.35
N GLU A 12 8.29 6.20 8.25
CA GLU A 12 9.20 5.88 7.15
C GLU A 12 10.05 7.10 6.80
N THR A 13 11.38 6.89 6.74
CA THR A 13 12.32 7.96 6.40
C THR A 13 11.94 8.54 5.04
N LYS A 14 11.66 9.84 5.02
CA LYS A 14 11.41 10.58 3.79
C LYS A 14 12.77 10.88 3.16
N ILE A 15 13.08 10.19 2.06
CA ILE A 15 14.40 10.25 1.41
C ILE A 15 14.40 11.29 0.28
N VAL A 16 13.27 11.45 -0.43
CA VAL A 16 13.14 12.37 -1.58
C VAL A 16 12.09 13.43 -1.26
N GLY A 17 12.52 14.50 -0.61
CA GLY A 17 11.63 15.60 -0.20
C GLY A 17 10.51 15.10 0.73
N PRO A 18 9.22 15.27 0.37
CA PRO A 18 8.10 14.78 1.19
C PRO A 18 7.79 13.28 1.01
N LEU A 19 8.42 12.61 0.03
CA LEU A 19 8.09 11.23 -0.35
C LEU A 19 8.95 10.20 0.40
N THR A 20 8.32 9.10 0.81
CA THR A 20 9.04 7.91 1.29
C THR A 20 9.61 7.10 0.13
N TRP A 21 10.55 6.19 0.39
CA TRP A 21 11.20 5.40 -0.66
C TRP A 21 10.19 4.58 -1.49
N LYS A 22 9.19 3.98 -0.83
CA LYS A 22 8.11 3.23 -1.48
C LYS A 22 7.26 4.13 -2.38
N GLN A 23 6.92 5.32 -1.90
CA GLN A 23 6.13 6.30 -2.65
C GLN A 23 6.86 6.79 -3.89
N PHE A 24 8.15 7.07 -3.77
CA PHE A 24 9.00 7.47 -4.88
C PHE A 24 9.03 6.41 -5.99
N ILE A 25 9.21 5.14 -5.63
CA ILE A 25 9.20 4.03 -6.60
C ILE A 25 7.86 3.96 -7.34
N TRP A 26 6.73 4.05 -6.64
CA TRP A 26 5.40 4.03 -7.28
C TRP A 26 5.19 5.20 -8.24
N VAL A 27 5.59 6.40 -7.85
CA VAL A 27 5.51 7.58 -8.73
C VAL A 27 6.43 7.43 -9.94
N ALA A 28 7.66 6.93 -9.75
CA ALA A 28 8.60 6.70 -10.84
C ALA A 28 8.07 5.68 -11.86
N ILE A 29 7.46 4.58 -11.40
CA ILE A 29 6.82 3.59 -12.27
C ILE A 29 5.63 4.20 -13.00
N GLY A 30 4.77 4.96 -12.31
CA GLY A 30 3.61 5.62 -12.91
C GLY A 30 4.00 6.60 -14.01
N VAL A 31 5.02 7.43 -13.78
CA VAL A 31 5.56 8.36 -14.78
C VAL A 31 6.21 7.60 -15.94
N GLY A 32 7.01 6.57 -15.65
CA GLY A 32 7.63 5.73 -16.69
C GLY A 32 6.59 5.08 -17.61
N LEU A 33 5.51 4.55 -17.03
CA LEU A 33 4.41 3.96 -17.79
C LEU A 33 3.66 5.00 -18.64
N LEU A 34 3.46 6.20 -18.10
CA LEU A 34 2.84 7.31 -18.83
C LEU A 34 3.66 7.68 -20.08
N LEU A 35 4.98 7.79 -19.91
CA LEU A 35 5.90 8.11 -21.02
C LEU A 35 5.89 7.04 -22.11
N MET A 36 5.79 5.76 -21.74
CA MET A 36 5.63 4.68 -22.71
C MET A 36 4.32 4.83 -23.48
N ILE A 37 3.19 5.04 -22.79
CA ILE A 37 1.86 5.12 -23.41
C ILE A 37 1.72 6.30 -24.36
N ILE A 38 2.34 7.45 -24.05
CA ILE A 38 2.35 8.61 -24.94
C ILE A 38 2.96 8.29 -26.31
N ARG A 39 3.87 7.29 -26.38
CA ARG A 39 4.48 6.85 -27.64
C ARG A 39 3.56 5.96 -28.49
N PHE A 40 2.62 5.24 -27.86
CA PHE A 40 1.77 4.23 -28.52
C PHE A 40 0.35 4.71 -28.80
N LEU A 41 -0.20 5.57 -27.93
CA LEU A 41 -1.56 6.09 -28.02
C LEU A 41 -1.53 7.57 -28.37
N THR A 42 -2.57 8.06 -29.06
CA THR A 42 -2.77 9.50 -29.32
C THR A 42 -4.25 9.87 -29.19
N GLY A 43 -4.53 11.16 -28.98
CA GLY A 43 -5.90 11.69 -28.90
C GLY A 43 -6.64 11.35 -27.60
N PHE A 44 -7.96 11.15 -27.70
CA PHE A 44 -8.85 10.95 -26.54
C PHE A 44 -8.43 9.75 -25.67
N TRP A 45 -8.02 8.65 -26.30
CA TRP A 45 -7.65 7.42 -25.60
C TRP A 45 -6.41 7.58 -24.72
N LEU A 46 -5.43 8.42 -25.15
CA LEU A 46 -4.26 8.75 -24.34
C LEU A 46 -4.67 9.44 -23.04
N ILE A 47 -5.55 10.44 -23.13
CA ILE A 47 -5.98 11.22 -21.97
C ILE A 47 -6.73 10.33 -20.99
N PHE A 48 -7.68 9.53 -21.50
CA PHE A 48 -8.47 8.62 -20.69
C PHE A 48 -7.60 7.60 -19.94
N VAL A 49 -6.69 6.93 -20.64
CA VAL A 49 -5.78 5.94 -20.03
C VAL A 49 -4.79 6.61 -19.05
N SER A 50 -4.29 7.80 -19.38
CA SER A 50 -3.37 8.53 -18.49
C SER A 50 -4.02 8.91 -17.16
N ILE A 51 -5.29 9.35 -17.18
CA ILE A 51 -6.04 9.66 -15.96
C ILE A 51 -6.17 8.42 -15.07
N ILE A 52 -6.52 7.27 -15.67
CA ILE A 52 -6.64 6.00 -14.93
C ILE A 52 -5.30 5.62 -14.29
N ILE A 53 -4.19 5.73 -15.02
CA ILE A 53 -2.86 5.40 -14.51
C ILE A 53 -2.48 6.33 -13.36
N ILE A 54 -2.65 7.65 -13.53
CA ILE A 54 -2.35 8.62 -12.48
C ILE A 54 -3.19 8.35 -11.23
N ALA A 55 -4.48 8.02 -11.39
CA ALA A 55 -5.35 7.68 -10.27
C ALA A 55 -4.88 6.43 -9.52
N ILE A 56 -4.52 5.36 -10.24
CA ILE A 56 -4.07 4.10 -9.64
C ILE A 56 -2.73 4.26 -8.93
N PHE A 57 -1.73 4.80 -9.63
CA PHE A 57 -0.38 4.95 -9.08
C PHE A 57 -0.33 6.04 -7.99
N GLY A 58 -1.13 7.09 -8.12
CA GLY A 58 -1.32 8.10 -7.09
C GLY A 58 -1.97 7.52 -5.84
N ALA A 59 -3.03 6.71 -5.98
CA ALA A 59 -3.65 6.03 -4.85
C ALA A 59 -2.66 5.06 -4.16
N LEU A 60 -1.90 4.28 -4.93
CA LEU A 60 -0.89 3.37 -4.37
C LEU A 60 0.23 4.11 -3.61
N ALA A 61 0.62 5.31 -4.05
CA ALA A 61 1.64 6.10 -3.39
C ALA A 61 1.11 6.85 -2.15
N PHE A 62 -0.06 7.48 -2.22
CA PHE A 62 -0.50 8.43 -1.19
C PHE A 62 -1.59 7.91 -0.26
N LEU A 63 -2.38 6.94 -0.69
CA LEU A 63 -3.50 6.45 0.11
C LEU A 63 -2.98 5.54 1.23
N ARG A 64 -3.45 5.81 2.44
CA ARG A 64 -3.16 5.02 3.63
C ARG A 64 -4.48 4.54 4.23
N ILE A 65 -4.55 3.27 4.58
CA ILE A 65 -5.72 2.63 5.20
C ILE A 65 -5.29 2.22 6.60
N GLU A 66 -5.98 2.74 7.63
CA GLU A 66 -5.73 2.39 9.03
C GLU A 66 -4.23 2.53 9.42
N GLU A 67 -3.64 3.67 9.06
CA GLU A 67 -2.20 3.98 9.25
C GLU A 67 -1.21 3.15 8.43
N MET A 68 -1.68 2.16 7.67
CA MET A 68 -0.86 1.32 6.82
C MET A 68 -0.87 1.80 5.36
N ALA A 69 0.25 1.67 4.65
CA ALA A 69 0.30 1.98 3.22
C ALA A 69 -0.63 1.05 2.43
N LEU A 70 -1.35 1.57 1.42
CA LEU A 70 -2.26 0.77 0.59
C LEU A 70 -1.57 -0.48 0.03
N ILE A 71 -0.30 -0.37 -0.38
CA ILE A 71 0.44 -1.52 -0.92
C ILE A 71 0.58 -2.68 0.07
N GLU A 72 0.83 -2.37 1.35
CA GLU A 72 0.94 -3.38 2.40
C GLU A 72 -0.43 -3.97 2.72
N TYR A 73 -1.46 -3.13 2.70
CA TYR A 73 -2.83 -3.57 2.90
C TYR A 73 -3.26 -4.54 1.81
N LEU A 74 -2.98 -4.19 0.55
CA LEU A 74 -3.27 -5.03 -0.60
C LEU A 74 -2.50 -6.35 -0.52
N MET A 75 -1.24 -6.32 -0.12
CA MET A 75 -0.43 -7.53 0.04
C MET A 75 -0.98 -8.44 1.14
N LYS A 76 -1.42 -7.89 2.28
CA LYS A 76 -2.08 -8.66 3.34
C LYS A 76 -3.44 -9.20 2.90
N ALA A 77 -4.24 -8.39 2.22
CA ALA A 77 -5.55 -8.80 1.69
C ALA A 77 -5.38 -9.95 0.67
N LEU A 78 -4.42 -9.83 -0.25
CA LEU A 78 -4.09 -10.88 -1.21
C LEU A 78 -3.60 -12.15 -0.50
N SER A 79 -2.69 -12.01 0.46
CA SER A 79 -2.19 -13.14 1.26
C SER A 79 -3.30 -13.82 2.07
N TYR A 80 -4.29 -13.07 2.56
CA TYR A 80 -5.44 -13.61 3.27
C TYR A 80 -6.40 -14.36 2.33
N THR A 81 -6.66 -13.80 1.15
CA THR A 81 -7.57 -14.40 0.16
C THR A 81 -7.00 -15.67 -0.46
N PHE A 82 -5.71 -15.68 -0.80
CA PHE A 82 -5.05 -16.82 -1.45
C PHE A 82 -4.30 -17.74 -0.47
N GLY A 83 -4.12 -17.33 0.78
CA GLY A 83 -3.39 -18.09 1.78
C GLY A 83 -4.19 -19.26 2.36
N PRO A 84 -3.50 -20.32 2.81
CA PRO A 84 -4.16 -21.44 3.48
C PRO A 84 -4.76 -20.97 4.81
N LYS A 85 -6.07 -21.18 4.98
CA LYS A 85 -6.77 -20.89 6.23
C LYS A 85 -6.37 -21.92 7.28
N LYS A 86 -5.46 -21.55 8.18
CA LYS A 86 -5.10 -22.38 9.34
C LYS A 86 -6.20 -22.28 10.39
N TYR A 87 -7.01 -23.33 10.50
CA TYR A 87 -7.96 -23.49 11.59
C TYR A 87 -7.22 -24.08 12.79
N LEU A 88 -6.94 -23.25 13.79
CA LEU A 88 -6.36 -23.71 15.06
C LEU A 88 -7.51 -23.93 16.05
N PHE A 89 -7.84 -25.20 16.32
CA PHE A 89 -8.71 -25.55 17.42
C PHE A 89 -7.92 -25.45 18.73
N LYS A 90 -8.25 -24.45 19.56
CA LYS A 90 -7.75 -24.37 20.94
C LYS A 90 -8.75 -25.07 21.86
N LYS A 91 -8.36 -26.22 22.42
CA LYS A 91 -9.09 -26.85 23.52
C LYS A 91 -8.82 -26.03 24.78
N ASP A 92 -9.87 -25.57 25.44
CA ASP A 92 -9.77 -24.87 26.72
C ASP A 92 -9.13 -25.83 27.75
N GLN A 93 -8.01 -25.43 28.36
CA GLN A 93 -7.27 -26.27 29.31
C GLN A 93 -7.59 -25.94 30.77
N ASN A 94 -8.70 -25.25 31.03
CA ASN A 94 -9.10 -24.86 32.38
C ASN A 94 -10.31 -25.63 32.90
N THR A 95 -10.25 -26.96 32.86
CA THR A 95 -11.07 -27.82 33.74
C THR A 95 -10.15 -28.49 34.75
N ASN A 96 -9.79 -27.73 35.78
CA ASN A 96 -9.30 -28.28 37.04
C ASN A 96 -10.52 -28.83 37.81
N TYR A 97 -10.55 -30.15 37.98
CA TYR A 97 -11.50 -30.86 38.84
C TYR A 97 -11.19 -30.61 40.31
#